data_AF-A0ABD1AQE3-F1
#
_entry.id   AF-A0ABD1AQE3-F1
#
_cell.length_a   1.000
_cell.length_b   1.000
_cell.length_c   1.000
_cell.angle_alpha   90.00
_cell.angle_beta   90.00
_cell.angle_gamma   90.00
#
_symmetry.space_group_name_H-M   'P 1'
#
loop_
_entity.id
_entity.type
_entity.pdbx_description
1 polymer ?
#
loop_
_entity_poly.entity_id
_entity_poly.type
_entity_poly.pdbx_seq_one_letter_code
_entity_poly.pdbx_strand_id
1 'polypeptide(L)'
;MEAYWKTPKAKDKSEKARASRLSKRGGLGAHCHRAGSRSYVKVQDVLKANNEDSSFIAVMRKTHQKSDGTFVDEKARLISEKYDEYMLERLAHIESSNADVLTMEPLTIEEKNEIYVKVAEISKQGRVFGVGSLQNEVPMTLDGSPVFTQATEQVETFNVRVTELETKLQRSRDETLLFQKRLETMEKILLSGSAGPSASTPSGGTSTSSQVPMG
;
A
#
# COMPACT_ATOMS: atom_id res chain seq x y z
N MET A 1 25.68 -20.43 31.72
CA MET A 1 25.06 -19.27 31.03
C MET A 1 25.13 -17.98 31.85
N GLU A 2 25.05 -18.04 33.19
CA GLU A 2 25.06 -16.84 34.06
C GLU A 2 26.37 -16.05 34.12
N ALA A 3 27.52 -16.69 33.88
CA ALA A 3 28.83 -16.04 33.98
C ALA A 3 28.99 -14.87 32.99
N TYR A 4 28.39 -14.97 31.79
CA TYR A 4 28.47 -13.94 30.76
C TYR A 4 27.80 -12.62 31.20
N TRP A 5 26.61 -12.69 31.80
CA TRP A 5 25.83 -11.52 32.21
C TRP A 5 26.46 -10.74 33.37
N LYS A 6 27.33 -11.39 34.15
CA LYS A 6 28.07 -10.76 35.25
C LYS A 6 29.32 -10.02 34.78
N THR A 7 29.76 -10.20 33.53
CA THR A 7 30.96 -9.54 33.00
C THR A 7 30.80 -8.01 32.94
N PRO A 8 31.87 -7.23 33.16
CA PRO A 8 31.82 -5.76 33.05
C PRO A 8 31.29 -5.30 31.69
N LYS A 9 31.74 -5.95 30.61
CA LYS A 9 31.29 -5.65 29.24
C LYS A 9 29.77 -5.82 29.06
N ALA A 10 29.17 -6.86 29.64
CA ALA A 10 27.73 -7.08 29.57
C ALA A 10 26.96 -6.03 30.38
N LYS A 11 27.47 -5.66 31.57
CA LYS A 11 26.89 -4.59 32.41
C LYS A 11 26.96 -3.23 31.73
N ASP A 12 28.11 -2.84 31.20
CA ASP A 12 28.29 -1.58 30.46
C ASP A 12 27.34 -1.48 29.26
N LYS A 13 27.20 -2.58 28.51
CA LYS A 13 26.27 -2.62 27.37
C LYS A 13 24.82 -2.44 27.84
N SER A 14 24.46 -3.08 28.95
CA SER A 14 23.13 -2.96 29.56
C SER A 14 22.86 -1.53 30.05
N GLU A 15 23.83 -0.91 30.73
CA GLU A 15 23.73 0.47 31.23
C GLU A 15 23.63 1.48 30.10
N LYS A 16 24.47 1.37 29.06
CA LYS A 16 24.38 2.22 27.86
C LYS A 16 23.02 2.06 27.18
N ALA A 17 22.52 0.83 27.04
CA ALA A 17 21.20 0.58 26.49
C ALA A 17 20.08 1.17 27.37
N ARG A 18 20.19 1.07 28.69
CA ARG A 18 19.24 1.66 29.65
C ARG A 18 19.24 3.19 29.56
N ALA A 19 20.43 3.81 29.59
CA ALA A 19 20.58 5.25 29.45
C ALA A 19 20.02 5.76 28.11
N SER A 20 20.23 5.01 27.03
CA SER A 20 19.65 5.32 25.73
C SER A 20 18.12 5.25 25.73
N ARG A 21 17.52 4.23 26.37
CA ARG A 21 16.05 4.11 26.50
C ARG A 21 15.43 5.21 27.36
N LEU A 22 16.13 5.63 28.41
CA LEU A 22 15.69 6.68 29.35
C LEU A 22 16.18 8.08 28.95
N SER A 23 16.76 8.25 27.76
CA SER A 23 17.27 9.54 27.31
C SER A 23 16.12 10.54 27.17
N LYS A 24 16.25 11.71 27.80
CA LYS A 24 15.28 12.81 27.66
C LYS A 24 15.56 13.56 26.36
N ARG A 25 15.00 13.12 25.23
CA ARG A 25 15.19 13.80 23.94
C ARG A 25 14.39 15.10 23.96
N GLY A 26 15.08 16.24 24.07
CA GLY A 26 14.44 17.56 24.12
C GLY A 26 13.73 17.88 25.43
N GLY A 27 14.10 17.21 26.54
CA GLY A 27 13.50 17.47 27.86
C GLY A 27 12.14 16.80 28.12
N LEU A 28 11.49 16.27 27.08
CA LEU A 28 10.13 15.69 27.14
C LEU A 28 10.08 14.24 27.64
N GLY A 29 11.16 13.75 28.24
CA GLY A 29 11.23 12.38 28.76
C GLY A 29 11.48 11.31 27.69
N ALA A 30 11.21 10.06 28.07
CA ALA A 30 11.35 8.90 27.21
C ALA A 30 10.08 8.70 26.38
N HIS A 31 10.25 8.39 25.10
CA HIS A 31 9.12 8.12 24.21
C HIS A 31 8.38 6.85 24.61
N CYS A 32 7.07 6.94 24.85
CA CYS A 32 6.25 5.83 25.35
C CYS A 32 4.90 5.75 24.63
N HIS A 33 4.44 4.54 24.31
CA HIS A 33 3.08 4.29 23.81
C HIS A 33 2.47 3.04 24.46
N ARG A 34 1.15 2.90 24.34
CA ARG A 34 0.33 1.84 24.96
C ARG A 34 -0.28 0.85 23.98
N ALA A 35 0.02 0.97 22.69
CA ALA A 35 -0.48 0.07 21.64
C ALA A 35 -0.04 -1.40 21.79
N GLY A 36 0.96 -1.69 22.62
CA GLY A 36 1.53 -3.03 22.76
C GLY A 36 2.11 -3.53 21.44
N SER A 37 1.78 -4.76 21.05
CA SER A 37 2.19 -5.37 19.78
C SER A 37 1.33 -4.94 18.59
N ARG A 38 0.26 -4.17 18.80
CA ARG A 38 -0.63 -3.73 17.71
C ARG A 38 0.05 -2.60 16.92
N SER A 39 0.05 -2.73 15.60
CA SER A 39 0.50 -1.66 14.71
C SER A 39 -0.50 -0.50 14.71
N TYR A 40 -0.04 0.70 14.35
CA TYR A 40 -0.87 1.90 14.29
C TYR A 40 -1.91 1.80 13.16
N VAL A 41 -1.58 1.12 12.06
CA VAL A 41 -2.54 0.74 11.01
C VAL A 41 -3.65 -0.11 11.59
N LYS A 42 -3.33 -1.13 12.40
CA LYS A 42 -4.36 -1.98 13.01
C LYS A 42 -5.19 -1.26 14.08
N VAL A 43 -4.63 -0.21 14.69
CA VAL A 43 -5.41 0.68 15.56
C VAL A 43 -6.39 1.49 14.73
N GLN A 44 -5.93 2.06 13.61
CA GLN A 44 -6.76 2.82 12.67
C GLN A 44 -7.89 1.95 12.08
N ASP A 45 -7.60 0.71 11.65
CA ASP A 45 -8.61 -0.22 11.13
C ASP A 45 -9.73 -0.49 12.13
N VAL A 46 -9.38 -0.61 13.43
CA VAL A 46 -10.38 -0.83 14.48
C VAL A 46 -11.22 0.41 14.72
N LEU A 47 -10.64 1.60 14.63
CA LEU A 47 -11.40 2.85 14.69
C LEU A 47 -12.39 2.94 13.51
N LYS A 48 -11.91 2.65 12.28
CA LYS A 48 -12.76 2.58 11.07
C LYS A 48 -13.90 1.56 11.23
N ALA A 49 -13.60 0.36 11.71
CA ALA A 49 -14.59 -0.70 11.92
C ALA A 49 -15.65 -0.35 12.97
N ASN A 50 -15.29 0.45 13.97
CA ASN A 50 -16.21 0.95 14.99
C ASN A 50 -17.00 2.20 14.56
N ASN A 51 -16.75 2.72 13.35
CA ASN A 51 -17.23 4.04 12.90
C ASN A 51 -16.77 5.19 13.82
N GLU A 52 -15.60 5.04 14.44
CA GLU A 52 -14.91 6.08 15.20
C GLU A 52 -14.00 6.91 14.28
N ASP A 53 -13.58 8.09 14.74
CA ASP A 53 -12.60 8.93 14.03
C ASP A 53 -11.28 8.17 13.82
N SER A 54 -10.88 8.00 12.56
CA SER A 54 -9.66 7.28 12.18
C SER A 54 -8.52 8.20 11.72
N SER A 55 -8.60 9.50 12.04
CA SER A 55 -7.53 10.47 11.80
C SER A 55 -6.27 10.18 12.63
N PHE A 56 -5.14 10.78 12.24
CA PHE A 56 -3.86 10.63 12.93
C PHE A 56 -3.92 11.10 14.39
N ILE A 57 -4.67 12.16 14.68
CA ILE A 57 -4.88 12.62 16.07
C ILE A 57 -5.61 11.55 16.89
N ALA A 58 -6.62 10.89 16.33
CA ALA A 58 -7.37 9.86 17.02
C ALA A 58 -6.52 8.61 17.27
N VAL A 59 -5.73 8.18 16.28
CA VAL A 59 -4.77 7.08 16.45
C VAL A 59 -3.71 7.44 17.49
N MET A 60 -3.17 8.65 17.46
CA MET A 60 -2.17 9.12 18.43
C MET A 60 -2.75 9.09 19.85
N ARG A 61 -3.96 9.63 20.05
CA ARG A 61 -4.68 9.58 21.33
C ARG A 61 -4.93 8.14 21.78
N LYS A 62 -5.46 7.28 20.91
CA LYS A 62 -5.72 5.87 21.26
C LYS A 62 -4.44 5.13 21.69
N THR A 63 -3.30 5.50 21.14
CA THR A 63 -2.01 4.85 21.40
C THR A 63 -1.22 5.48 22.54
N HIS A 64 -1.43 6.76 22.90
CA HIS A 64 -0.64 7.46 23.92
C HIS A 64 -1.48 7.94 25.12
N GLN A 65 -2.80 7.87 25.04
CA GLN A 65 -3.71 8.26 26.11
C GLN A 65 -4.14 7.04 26.94
N LYS A 66 -4.35 7.28 28.23
CA LYS A 66 -4.94 6.34 29.18
C LYS A 66 -6.45 6.45 29.19
N SER A 67 -7.11 5.46 29.78
CA SER A 67 -8.56 5.48 29.97
C SER A 67 -9.02 6.60 30.91
N ASP A 68 -8.13 7.11 31.77
CA ASP A 68 -8.35 8.28 32.63
C ASP A 68 -8.17 9.62 31.88
N GLY A 69 -7.85 9.58 30.58
CA GLY A 69 -7.57 10.76 29.76
C GLY A 69 -6.14 11.29 29.85
N THR A 70 -5.29 10.77 30.75
CA THR A 70 -3.90 11.23 30.90
C THR A 70 -2.99 10.65 29.81
N PHE A 71 -1.96 11.40 29.41
CA PHE A 71 -0.98 10.94 28.42
C PHE A 71 0.19 10.21 29.09
N VAL A 72 0.71 9.15 28.44
CA VAL A 72 1.96 8.49 28.87
C VAL A 72 3.22 9.12 28.29
N ASP A 73 3.05 10.03 27.34
CA ASP A 73 4.12 10.71 26.64
C ASP A 73 3.83 12.21 26.64
N GLU A 74 4.79 12.99 27.11
CA GLU A 74 4.63 14.43 27.26
C GLU A 74 4.57 15.14 25.90
N LYS A 75 5.28 14.62 24.89
CA LYS A 75 5.20 15.16 23.53
C LYS A 75 3.83 14.88 22.92
N ALA A 76 3.26 13.71 23.18
CA ALA A 76 1.89 13.39 22.77
C ALA A 76 0.86 14.35 23.39
N ARG A 77 1.02 14.68 24.68
CA ARG A 77 0.18 15.66 25.38
C ARG A 77 0.21 17.03 24.69
N LEU A 78 1.41 17.58 24.48
CA LEU A 78 1.59 18.89 23.84
C LEU A 78 1.03 18.95 22.42
N ILE A 79 1.18 17.87 21.65
CA ILE A 79 0.61 17.78 20.30
C ILE A 79 -0.92 17.74 20.37
N SER A 80 -1.51 17.01 21.32
CA SER A 80 -2.96 16.99 21.51
C SER A 80 -3.49 18.37 21.89
N GLU A 81 -2.85 19.06 22.83
CA GLU A 81 -3.27 20.39 23.31
C GLU A 81 -3.21 21.41 22.18
N LYS A 82 -2.10 21.50 21.45
CA LYS A 82 -1.97 22.39 20.28
C LYS A 82 -2.99 22.08 19.19
N TYR A 83 -3.32 20.81 18.99
CA TYR A 83 -4.34 20.41 18.02
C TYR A 83 -5.72 20.91 18.46
N ASP A 84 -6.07 20.76 19.74
CA ASP A 84 -7.35 21.26 20.28
C ASP A 84 -7.42 22.79 20.23
N GLU A 85 -6.32 23.50 20.49
CA GLU A 85 -6.22 24.96 20.32
C GLU A 85 -6.51 25.39 18.88
N TYR A 86 -5.90 24.71 17.89
CA TYR A 86 -6.15 25.01 16.48
C TYR A 86 -7.61 24.76 16.08
N MET A 87 -8.21 23.70 16.60
CA MET A 87 -9.62 23.40 16.37
C MET A 87 -10.53 24.47 16.97
N LEU A 88 -10.25 24.94 18.18
CA LEU A 88 -10.99 26.02 18.84
C LEU A 88 -10.85 27.35 18.08
N GLU A 89 -9.65 27.69 17.61
CA GLU A 89 -9.42 28.90 16.81
C GLU A 89 -10.22 28.88 15.50
N ARG A 90 -10.26 27.72 14.81
CA ARG A 90 -11.07 27.55 13.60
C ARG A 90 -12.56 27.75 13.88
N LEU A 91 -13.07 27.22 15.01
CA LEU A 91 -14.45 27.41 15.43
C LEU A 91 -14.76 28.89 15.71
N ALA A 92 -13.88 29.57 16.44
CA ALA A 92 -14.04 31.00 16.76
C ALA A 92 -14.01 31.89 15.51
N HIS A 93 -13.16 31.56 14.53
CA HIS A 93 -13.11 32.28 13.26
C HIS A 93 -14.43 32.20 12.47
N ILE A 94 -15.07 31.02 12.49
CA ILE A 94 -16.35 30.79 11.82
C ILE A 94 -17.47 31.55 12.54
N GLU A 95 -17.51 31.50 13.88
CA GLU A 95 -18.49 32.25 14.69
C GLU A 95 -18.39 33.78 14.45
N SER A 96 -17.16 34.31 14.34
CA SER A 96 -16.93 35.73 14.07
C SER A 96 -17.36 36.17 12.65
N SER A 97 -17.48 35.25 11.71
CA SER A 97 -17.75 35.56 10.30
C SER A 97 -19.25 35.72 9.96
N ASN A 98 -20.16 35.45 10.90
CA ASN A 98 -21.63 35.49 10.72
C ASN A 98 -22.14 34.74 9.46
N ALA A 99 -21.38 33.79 8.93
CA ALA A 99 -21.90 32.82 7.97
C ALA A 99 -22.67 31.75 8.76
N ASP A 100 -23.93 31.51 8.38
CA ASP A 100 -24.89 30.66 9.06
C ASP A 100 -24.25 29.49 9.84
N VAL A 101 -24.50 29.49 11.16
CA VAL A 101 -24.13 28.48 12.18
C VAL A 101 -24.53 27.04 11.78
N LEU A 102 -25.28 26.87 10.70
CA LEU A 102 -25.79 25.61 10.17
C LEU A 102 -24.81 24.86 9.25
N THR A 103 -23.63 25.41 8.93
CA THR A 103 -22.61 24.77 8.07
C THR A 103 -21.28 24.52 8.77
N MET A 104 -21.34 24.05 10.02
CA MET A 104 -20.24 23.29 10.61
C MET A 104 -20.13 21.94 9.91
N GLU A 105 -19.67 21.94 8.65
CA GLU A 105 -19.28 20.69 8.02
C GLU A 105 -18.18 20.07 8.88
N PRO A 106 -18.39 18.85 9.43
CA PRO A 106 -17.37 18.21 10.23
C PRO A 106 -16.13 18.04 9.37
N LEU A 107 -14.96 18.50 9.87
CA LEU A 107 -13.70 18.35 9.14
C LEU A 107 -13.55 16.93 8.62
N THR A 108 -13.21 16.84 7.34
CA THR A 108 -12.81 15.59 6.70
C THR A 108 -11.61 15.00 7.42
N ILE A 109 -11.42 13.67 7.28
CA ILE A 109 -10.30 12.97 7.91
C ILE A 109 -8.97 13.54 7.39
N GLU A 110 -8.94 13.92 6.12
CA GLU A 110 -7.81 14.51 5.41
C GLU A 110 -7.42 15.85 6.03
N GLU A 111 -8.37 16.77 6.24
CA GLU A 111 -8.11 18.05 6.89
C GLU A 111 -7.57 17.86 8.31
N LYS A 112 -8.15 16.93 9.09
CA LYS A 112 -7.65 16.60 10.43
C LYS A 112 -6.21 16.08 10.40
N ASN A 113 -5.89 15.24 9.41
CA ASN A 113 -4.54 14.72 9.23
C ASN A 113 -3.55 15.81 8.84
N GLU A 114 -3.92 16.75 7.98
CA GLU A 114 -3.08 17.89 7.61
C GLU A 114 -2.77 18.78 8.82
N ILE A 115 -3.79 19.11 9.61
CA ILE A 115 -3.63 19.88 10.85
C ILE A 115 -2.68 19.13 11.80
N TYR A 116 -2.88 17.82 11.95
CA TYR A 116 -2.02 17.01 12.80
C TYR A 116 -0.56 17.04 12.33
N VAL A 117 -0.29 16.90 11.03
CA VAL A 117 1.08 16.95 10.49
C VAL A 117 1.74 18.30 10.74
N LYS A 118 0.98 19.41 10.61
CA LYS A 118 1.45 20.76 10.93
C LYS A 118 1.82 20.89 12.42
N VAL A 119 0.97 20.40 13.32
CA VAL A 119 1.16 20.53 14.78
C VAL A 119 2.24 19.59 15.33
N ALA A 120 2.29 18.35 14.83
CA ALA A 120 3.22 17.33 15.30
C ALA A 120 4.68 17.59 14.89
N GLU A 121 4.87 18.49 13.93
CA GLU A 121 6.13 18.89 13.29
C GLU A 121 6.89 17.71 12.65
N ILE A 122 7.40 17.92 11.45
CA ILE A 122 8.24 16.92 10.78
C ILE A 122 9.64 16.98 11.40
N SER A 123 10.08 15.85 11.96
CA SER A 123 11.44 15.74 12.51
C SER A 123 12.50 15.92 11.44
N LYS A 124 13.75 16.18 11.84
CA LYS A 124 14.91 16.26 10.92
C LYS A 124 15.09 15.00 10.06
N GLN A 125 14.55 13.87 10.49
CA GLN A 125 14.56 12.61 9.74
C GLN A 125 13.34 12.43 8.83
N GLY A 126 12.52 13.46 8.62
CA GLY A 126 11.32 13.39 7.78
C GLY A 126 10.18 12.59 8.41
N ARG A 127 10.16 12.40 9.74
CA ARG A 127 9.13 11.58 10.41
C ARG A 127 8.21 12.45 11.25
N VAL A 128 6.92 12.14 11.21
CA VAL A 128 5.89 12.78 12.04
C VAL A 128 5.75 11.98 13.33
N PHE A 129 5.71 12.69 14.45
CA PHE A 129 5.59 12.06 15.75
C PHE A 129 4.23 11.33 15.91
N GLY A 130 4.22 10.20 16.63
CA GLY A 130 2.97 9.54 17.04
C GLY A 130 2.18 8.82 15.94
N VAL A 131 2.67 8.82 14.69
CA VAL A 131 2.00 8.20 13.53
C VAL A 131 2.38 6.71 13.36
N GLY A 132 3.55 6.31 13.85
CA GLY A 132 3.99 4.91 13.83
C GLY A 132 4.07 4.33 12.42
N SER A 133 3.35 3.24 12.15
CA SER A 133 3.34 2.57 10.85
C SER A 133 2.54 3.31 9.76
N LEU A 134 1.77 4.34 10.13
CA LEU A 134 1.01 5.17 9.19
C LEU A 134 1.91 6.24 8.50
N GLN A 135 3.22 6.22 8.75
CA GLN A 135 4.17 7.22 8.23
C GLN A 135 4.18 7.32 6.70
N ASN A 136 3.78 6.25 6.00
CA ASN A 136 3.68 6.21 4.54
C ASN A 136 2.47 6.99 4.00
N GLU A 137 1.42 7.14 4.82
CA GLU A 137 0.21 7.89 4.48
C GLU A 137 0.37 9.40 4.70
N VAL A 138 1.45 9.82 5.36
CA VAL A 138 1.78 11.22 5.57
C VAL A 138 2.29 11.81 4.25
N PRO A 139 1.63 12.85 3.69
CA PRO A 139 2.17 13.58 2.56
C PRO A 139 3.47 14.28 2.99
N MET A 140 4.59 13.96 2.35
CA MET A 140 5.85 14.66 2.60
C MET A 140 5.91 15.87 1.67
N THR A 141 5.88 17.09 2.21
CA THR A 141 6.23 18.29 1.46
C THR A 141 7.71 18.60 1.69
N LEU A 142 8.55 18.18 0.75
CA LEU A 142 9.92 18.68 0.63
C LEU A 142 9.88 19.75 -0.49
N ASP A 143 10.11 21.01 -0.14
CA ASP A 143 10.16 22.16 -1.08
C ASP A 143 8.89 22.45 -1.91
N GLY A 144 7.70 22.22 -1.35
CA GLY A 144 6.43 22.63 -1.98
C GLY A 144 5.91 21.67 -3.06
N SER A 145 6.52 20.48 -3.19
CA SER A 145 5.99 19.38 -4.00
C SER A 145 5.63 18.18 -3.11
N PRO A 146 4.43 17.58 -3.25
CA PRO A 146 4.06 16.40 -2.49
C PRO A 146 4.85 15.19 -3.00
N VAL A 147 5.84 14.74 -2.23
CA VAL A 147 6.51 13.46 -2.48
C VAL A 147 5.74 12.40 -1.69
N PHE A 148 4.94 11.63 -2.40
CA PHE A 148 4.30 10.44 -1.86
C PHE A 148 5.38 9.37 -1.66
N THR A 149 5.32 8.61 -0.56
CA THR A 149 6.37 7.63 -0.23
C THR A 149 6.48 6.59 -1.35
N GLN A 150 7.70 6.33 -1.83
CA GLN A 150 8.10 5.37 -2.88
C GLN A 150 7.36 4.00 -2.91
N ALA A 151 6.70 3.61 -1.82
CA ALA A 151 5.87 2.41 -1.71
C ALA A 151 4.59 2.47 -2.57
N THR A 152 3.97 3.64 -2.73
CA THR A 152 2.69 3.78 -3.44
C THR A 152 2.87 3.85 -4.95
N GLU A 153 3.91 4.51 -5.44
CA GLU A 153 4.33 4.44 -6.85
C GLU A 153 4.63 2.99 -7.26
N GLN A 154 5.25 2.19 -6.38
CA GLN A 154 5.48 0.76 -6.64
C GLN A 154 4.18 -0.04 -6.67
N VAL A 155 3.20 0.27 -5.82
CA VAL A 155 1.90 -0.41 -5.81
C VAL A 155 1.11 -0.10 -7.09
N GLU A 156 1.08 1.16 -7.53
CA GLU A 156 0.43 1.54 -8.78
C GLU A 156 1.11 0.88 -9.98
N THR A 157 2.44 0.92 -10.04
CA THR A 157 3.21 0.24 -11.09
C THR A 157 2.97 -1.28 -11.10
N PHE A 158 2.87 -1.88 -9.92
CA PHE A 158 2.56 -3.30 -9.77
C PHE A 158 1.15 -3.63 -10.26
N ASN A 159 0.16 -2.81 -9.90
CA ASN A 159 -1.22 -2.98 -10.35
C ASN A 159 -1.34 -2.89 -11.87
N VAL A 160 -0.67 -1.91 -12.51
CA VAL A 160 -0.62 -1.81 -13.98
C VAL A 160 -0.01 -3.08 -14.58
N ARG A 161 1.10 -3.58 -14.04
CA ARG A 161 1.74 -4.80 -14.54
C ARG A 161 0.88 -6.05 -14.36
N VAL A 162 0.13 -6.16 -13.27
CA VAL A 162 -0.80 -7.28 -13.03
C VAL A 162 -1.91 -7.25 -14.08
N THR A 163 -2.56 -6.11 -14.31
CA THR A 163 -3.62 -6.00 -15.33
C THR A 163 -3.09 -6.30 -16.74
N GLU A 164 -1.87 -5.87 -17.07
CA GLU A 164 -1.24 -6.21 -18.35
C GLU A 164 -1.02 -7.73 -18.50
N LEU A 165 -0.54 -8.40 -17.46
CA LEU A 165 -0.35 -9.86 -17.47
C LEU A 165 -1.67 -10.62 -17.58
N GLU A 166 -2.72 -10.15 -16.92
CA GLU A 166 -4.07 -10.74 -17.01
C GLU A 166 -4.61 -10.65 -18.45
N THR A 167 -4.47 -9.50 -19.12
CA THR A 167 -4.91 -9.35 -20.51
C THR A 167 -4.11 -10.22 -21.48
N LYS A 168 -2.79 -10.35 -21.29
CA LYS A 168 -1.94 -11.25 -22.07
C LYS A 168 -2.34 -12.72 -21.88
N LEU A 169 -2.61 -13.12 -20.65
CA LEU A 169 -3.06 -14.47 -20.33
C LEU A 169 -4.42 -14.77 -20.98
N GLN A 170 -5.35 -13.82 -20.93
CA GLN A 170 -6.66 -13.97 -21.57
C GLN A 170 -6.52 -14.12 -23.09
N ARG A 171 -5.72 -13.27 -23.74
CA ARG A 171 -5.46 -13.36 -25.18
C ARG A 171 -4.86 -14.70 -25.59
N SER A 172 -3.89 -15.20 -24.81
CA SER A 172 -3.28 -16.50 -25.08
C SER A 172 -4.27 -17.67 -24.96
N ARG A 173 -5.22 -17.61 -24.02
CA ARG A 173 -6.31 -18.59 -23.91
C ARG A 173 -7.22 -18.56 -25.13
N ASP A 174 -7.60 -17.37 -25.58
CA ASP A 174 -8.47 -17.19 -26.76
C ASP A 174 -7.78 -17.67 -28.04
N GLU A 175 -6.49 -17.40 -28.20
CA GLU A 175 -5.66 -17.91 -29.31
C GLU A 175 -5.58 -19.44 -29.30
N THR A 176 -5.42 -20.04 -28.11
CA THR A 176 -5.36 -21.49 -27.96
C THR A 176 -6.70 -22.14 -28.34
N LEU A 177 -7.83 -21.56 -27.93
CA LEU A 177 -9.16 -22.02 -28.32
C LEU A 177 -9.40 -21.89 -29.82
N LEU A 178 -8.96 -20.80 -30.42
CA LEU A 178 -9.06 -20.59 -31.87
C LEU A 178 -8.25 -21.65 -32.63
N PHE A 179 -7.04 -21.96 -32.16
CA PHE A 179 -6.19 -22.98 -32.77
C PHE A 179 -6.82 -24.37 -32.65
N GLN A 180 -7.36 -24.71 -31.48
CA GLN A 180 -8.07 -25.98 -31.26
C GLN A 180 -9.27 -26.12 -32.21
N LYS A 181 -10.11 -25.09 -32.33
CA LYS A 181 -11.25 -25.10 -33.24
C LYS A 181 -10.83 -25.26 -34.71
N ARG A 182 -9.72 -24.62 -35.10
CA ARG A 182 -9.15 -24.78 -36.45
C ARG A 182 -8.69 -26.21 -36.70
N LEU A 183 -8.03 -26.85 -35.72
CA LEU A 183 -7.62 -28.25 -35.82
C LEU A 183 -8.82 -29.19 -35.96
N GLU A 184 -9.85 -29.04 -35.13
CA GLU A 184 -11.08 -29.84 -35.23
C GLU A 184 -11.75 -29.69 -36.61
N THR A 185 -11.73 -28.48 -37.16
CA THR A 185 -12.27 -28.22 -38.50
C THR A 185 -11.46 -28.95 -39.58
N MET A 186 -10.13 -28.93 -39.48
CA MET A 186 -9.25 -29.65 -40.39
C MET A 186 -9.42 -31.17 -40.29
N GLU A 187 -9.54 -31.73 -39.08
CA GLU A 187 -9.84 -33.14 -38.88
C GLU A 187 -11.15 -33.55 -39.55
N LYS A 188 -12.21 -32.74 -39.39
CA LYS A 188 -13.51 -33.01 -40.01
C LYS A 188 -13.44 -33.02 -41.55
N ILE A 189 -12.67 -32.11 -42.14
CA ILE A 189 -12.45 -32.06 -43.59
C ILE A 189 -11.73 -33.34 -44.06
N LEU A 190 -10.65 -33.74 -43.38
CA LEU A 190 -9.91 -34.97 -43.70
C LEU A 190 -10.78 -36.24 -43.59
N LEU A 191 -11.63 -36.34 -42.57
CA LEU A 191 -12.54 -37.47 -42.39
C LEU A 191 -13.63 -37.52 -43.48
N SER A 192 -14.11 -36.36 -43.95
CA SER A 192 -15.11 -36.28 -45.03
C SER A 192 -14.55 -36.48 -46.45
N GLY A 193 -13.22 -36.37 -46.64
CA GLY A 193 -12.55 -36.46 -47.93
C GLY A 193 -12.20 -37.87 -48.42
N SER A 194 -12.50 -38.94 -47.66
CA SER A 194 -12.12 -40.32 -48.01
C SER A 194 -13.13 -41.12 -48.84
N ALA A 195 -14.20 -40.49 -49.36
CA ALA A 195 -15.10 -41.11 -50.34
C ALA A 195 -14.67 -40.72 -51.78
N GLY A 196 -13.58 -41.31 -52.26
CA GLY A 196 -13.15 -41.16 -53.66
C GLY A 196 -13.95 -42.08 -54.60
N PRO A 197 -14.48 -41.61 -55.74
CA PRO A 197 -15.16 -42.46 -56.69
C PRO A 197 -14.17 -43.31 -57.49
N SER A 198 -14.55 -44.56 -57.69
CA SER A 198 -13.91 -45.56 -58.54
C SER A 198 -13.57 -45.01 -59.94
N ALA A 199 -12.27 -44.97 -60.26
CA ALA A 199 -11.78 -44.67 -61.59
C ALA A 199 -11.94 -45.90 -62.51
N SER A 200 -12.88 -45.83 -63.45
CA SER A 200 -12.96 -46.72 -64.61
C SER A 200 -12.21 -46.09 -65.78
N THR A 201 -11.18 -46.80 -66.25
CA THR A 201 -10.44 -46.58 -67.50
C THR A 201 -11.38 -46.72 -68.72
N PRO A 202 -11.03 -46.14 -69.88
CA PRO A 202 -10.54 -47.03 -70.94
C PRO A 202 -9.38 -46.49 -71.78
N SER A 203 -8.87 -47.44 -72.55
CA SER A 203 -7.67 -47.56 -73.36
C SER A 203 -7.57 -46.75 -74.65
N GLY A 204 -6.32 -46.56 -75.09
CA GLY A 204 -5.90 -46.40 -76.50
C GLY A 204 -5.10 -45.11 -76.72
N GLY A 205 -3.92 -45.08 -77.32
CA GLY A 205 -3.06 -46.08 -77.92
C GLY A 205 -1.86 -45.36 -78.57
N THR A 206 -0.75 -46.08 -78.67
CA THR A 206 0.36 -45.94 -79.65
C THR A 206 1.35 -44.76 -79.62
N SER A 207 2.62 -45.13 -79.37
CA SER A 207 3.85 -44.80 -80.15
C SER A 207 4.46 -43.41 -79.95
N THR A 208 5.75 -43.16 -79.71
CA THR A 208 7.02 -43.91 -79.93
C THR A 208 8.19 -43.14 -79.27
N SER A 209 9.24 -43.85 -78.84
CA SER A 209 10.71 -43.52 -78.84
C SER A 209 11.20 -42.08 -78.62
N SER A 210 12.24 -41.75 -77.85
CA SER A 210 13.44 -42.49 -77.42
C SER A 210 14.27 -41.63 -76.45
N GLN A 211 14.80 -42.29 -75.41
CA GLN A 211 16.22 -42.25 -75.00
C GLN A 211 16.76 -41.08 -74.12
N VAL A 212 16.96 -41.42 -72.84
CA VAL A 212 17.95 -40.91 -71.86
C VAL A 212 19.29 -41.65 -72.18
N PRO A 213 20.54 -41.27 -71.77
CA PRO A 213 20.81 -40.63 -70.48
C PRO A 213 22.08 -39.77 -70.26
N MET A 214 22.07 -39.12 -69.09
CA MET A 214 23.18 -38.93 -68.11
C MET A 214 24.45 -38.16 -68.49
N GLY A 215 24.68 -37.10 -67.71
CA GLY A 215 25.91 -36.33 -67.55
C GLY A 215 25.65 -35.17 -66.61
#